data_AF-A0A7X6VAS4-F1
#
_entry.id   AF-A0A7X6VAS4-F1
#
_cell.length_a   1.000
_cell.length_b   1.000
_cell.length_c   1.000
_cell.angle_alpha   90.00
_cell.angle_beta   90.00
_cell.angle_gamma   90.00
#
_symmetry.space_group_name_H-M   'P 1'
#
loop_
_entity.id
_entity.type
_entity.pdbx_description
1 polymer ?
#
loop_
_entity_poly.entity_id
_entity_poly.type
_entity_poly.pdbx_seq_one_letter_code
_entity_poly.pdbx_strand_id
1 'polypeptide(L)'
;MDCRQAWNLMMKSFDNEISQHNQKELNTHIDACNFCKTKFEKLNNAFIVLETTNLQAPSDIEEKVMANLGFRKHKRDFLLPYVIFNLIVFVGIVATWLDNLFRIGIYAFLRETFNKAVVAYNTSATVLTTFQNFFNIYFIKPTISIALIGGLIYAILSIISAFQKMRRKYASAR
;
A
#
# COMPACT_ATOMS: atom_id res chain seq x y z
N MET A 1 63.93 15.53 14.01
CA MET A 1 62.77 15.18 14.85
C MET A 1 63.04 15.58 16.30
N ASP A 2 62.04 16.08 17.02
CA ASP A 2 62.15 16.38 18.45
C ASP A 2 61.89 15.13 19.32
N CYS A 3 62.28 15.16 20.60
CA CYS A 3 62.13 14.00 21.49
C CYS A 3 60.65 13.63 21.72
N ARG A 4 59.74 14.59 21.58
CA ARG A 4 58.30 14.38 21.79
C ARG A 4 57.67 13.61 20.64
N GLN A 5 58.00 13.97 19.40
CA GLN A 5 57.57 13.25 18.21
C GLN A 5 58.22 11.86 18.16
N ALA A 6 59.49 11.75 18.58
CA ALA A 6 60.15 10.45 18.72
C ALA A 6 59.39 9.51 19.66
N TRP A 7 58.95 10.01 20.83
CA TRP A 7 58.15 9.24 21.78
C TRP A 7 56.83 8.73 21.17
N ASN A 8 56.13 9.60 20.44
CA ASN A 8 54.88 9.20 19.78
C ASN A 8 55.13 8.12 18.71
N LEU A 9 56.23 8.24 17.95
CA LEU A 9 56.60 7.21 16.97
C LEU A 9 57.04 5.91 17.64
N MET A 10 57.71 5.94 18.81
CA MET A 10 58.03 4.73 19.58
C MET A 10 56.76 3.98 19.97
N MET A 11 55.73 4.68 20.48
CA MET A 11 54.47 4.02 20.86
C MET A 11 53.79 3.37 19.66
N LYS A 12 53.69 4.11 18.55
CA LYS A 12 53.18 3.54 17.28
C LYS A 12 53.99 2.36 16.77
N SER A 13 55.29 2.34 17.02
CA SER A 13 56.16 1.21 16.67
C SER A 13 55.83 -0.04 17.49
N PHE A 14 55.55 0.09 18.79
CA PHE A 14 55.14 -1.03 19.63
C PHE A 14 53.74 -1.56 19.27
N ASP A 15 52.85 -0.68 18.83
CA ASP A 15 51.50 -1.05 18.36
C ASP A 15 51.46 -1.57 16.91
N ASN A 16 52.61 -1.65 16.22
CA ASN A 16 52.73 -1.99 14.79
C ASN A 16 51.97 -1.03 13.82
N GLU A 17 51.77 0.23 14.22
CA GLU A 17 51.06 1.26 13.45
C GLU A 17 51.98 2.28 12.75
N ILE A 18 53.28 2.01 12.71
CA ILE A 18 54.28 2.93 12.16
C ILE A 18 54.54 2.68 10.67
N SER A 19 54.64 3.76 9.89
CA SER A 19 55.01 3.68 8.47
C SER A 19 56.52 3.45 8.29
N GLN A 20 56.93 2.84 7.18
CA GLN A 20 58.35 2.57 6.89
C GLN A 20 59.22 3.84 6.88
N HIS A 21 58.69 4.97 6.41
CA HIS A 21 59.38 6.26 6.42
C HIS A 21 59.64 6.72 7.87
N ASN A 22 58.60 6.70 8.69
CA ASN A 22 58.68 7.15 10.08
C ASN A 22 59.53 6.20 10.94
N GLN A 23 59.57 4.90 10.61
CA GLN A 23 60.47 3.95 11.27
C GLN A 23 61.94 4.33 11.03
N LYS A 24 62.31 4.70 9.79
CA LYS A 24 63.67 5.13 9.48
C LYS A 24 64.04 6.40 10.24
N GLU A 25 63.16 7.39 10.24
CA GLU A 25 63.38 8.64 11.00
C GLU A 25 63.48 8.42 12.50
N LEU A 26 62.66 7.51 13.05
CA LEU A 26 62.71 7.12 14.45
C LEU A 26 64.04 6.46 14.80
N ASN A 27 64.50 5.50 14.00
CA ASN A 27 65.78 4.82 14.20
C ASN A 27 66.94 5.83 14.16
N THR A 28 66.96 6.73 13.18
CA THR A 28 67.98 7.80 13.10
C THR A 28 67.98 8.69 14.35
N HIS A 29 66.80 9.02 14.89
CA HIS A 29 66.72 9.82 16.12
C HIS A 29 67.15 9.05 17.37
N ILE A 30 66.81 7.76 17.47
CA ILE A 30 67.22 6.88 18.57
C ILE A 30 68.75 6.76 18.59
N ASP A 31 69.38 6.57 17.42
CA ASP A 31 70.84 6.47 17.32
C ASP A 31 71.55 7.77 17.71
N ALA A 32 70.94 8.92 17.40
CA ALA A 32 71.49 10.24 17.71
C ALA A 32 71.21 10.73 19.15
N CYS A 33 70.16 10.23 19.81
CA CYS A 33 69.70 10.73 21.11
C CYS A 33 69.76 9.65 22.21
N ASN A 34 70.77 9.74 23.07
CA ASN A 34 70.98 8.81 24.20
C ASN A 34 69.77 8.68 25.14
N PHE A 35 69.02 9.78 25.35
CA PHE A 35 67.83 9.76 26.21
C PHE A 35 66.71 8.92 25.59
N CYS A 36 66.43 9.13 24.31
CA CYS A 36 65.43 8.36 23.56
C CYS A 36 65.83 6.88 23.44
N LYS A 37 67.12 6.60 23.20
CA LYS A 37 67.67 5.25 23.16
C LYS A 37 67.46 4.49 24.46
N THR A 38 67.84 5.09 25.59
CA THR A 38 67.69 4.46 26.91
C THR A 38 66.22 4.16 27.22
N LYS A 39 65.30 5.05 26.83
CA LYS A 39 63.86 4.82 27.00
C LYS A 39 63.35 3.69 26.12
N PHE A 40 63.76 3.66 24.86
CA PHE A 40 63.37 2.63 23.91
C PHE A 40 63.83 1.25 24.38
N GLU A 41 65.08 1.11 24.79
CA GLU A 41 65.62 -0.16 25.33
C GLU A 41 64.87 -0.63 26.58
N LYS A 42 64.58 0.29 27.51
CA LYS A 42 63.80 -0.04 28.72
C LYS A 42 62.40 -0.55 28.40
N LEU A 43 61.70 0.10 27.46
CA LEU A 43 60.36 -0.32 27.03
C LEU A 43 60.42 -1.66 26.30
N ASN A 44 61.37 -1.81 25.37
CA ASN A 44 61.55 -3.04 24.62
C ASN A 44 61.83 -4.24 25.55
N ASN A 45 62.67 -4.06 26.55
CA ASN A 45 62.92 -5.09 27.56
C ASN A 45 61.66 -5.43 28.36
N ALA A 46 60.84 -4.45 28.72
CA ALA A 46 59.57 -4.71 29.40
C ALA A 46 58.60 -5.53 28.53
N PHE A 47 58.50 -5.20 27.23
CA PHE A 47 57.68 -5.98 26.28
C PHE A 47 58.18 -7.42 26.11
N ILE A 48 59.50 -7.62 25.98
CA ILE A 48 60.09 -8.96 25.89
C ILE A 48 59.76 -9.79 27.14
N VAL A 49 59.86 -9.19 28.34
CA VAL A 49 59.51 -9.87 29.59
C VAL A 49 58.03 -10.24 29.62
N LEU A 50 57.14 -9.35 29.17
CA LEU A 50 55.71 -9.63 29.09
C LEU A 50 55.38 -10.75 28.09
N GLU A 51 56.05 -10.78 26.94
CA GLU A 51 55.84 -11.78 25.89
C GLU A 51 56.39 -13.16 26.27
N THR A 52 57.51 -13.20 26.99
CA THR A 52 58.15 -14.46 27.44
C THR A 52 57.52 -15.04 28.71
N THR A 53 56.78 -14.23 29.47
CA THR A 53 56.08 -14.70 30.66
C THR A 53 54.69 -15.21 30.25
N ASN A 54 54.43 -16.51 30.49
CA ASN A 54 53.07 -17.06 30.37
C ASN A 54 52.18 -16.52 31.50
N LEU A 55 51.69 -15.29 31.33
CA LEU A 55 50.76 -14.65 32.25
C LEU A 55 49.38 -15.25 32.04
N GLN A 56 48.99 -16.18 32.92
CA GLN A 56 47.63 -16.67 32.97
C GLN A 56 46.74 -15.63 33.64
N ALA A 57 45.63 -15.28 33.00
CA ALA A 57 44.65 -14.38 33.59
C ALA A 57 44.08 -15.01 34.89
N PRO A 58 43.83 -14.21 35.95
CA PRO A 58 43.15 -14.69 37.14
C PRO A 58 41.78 -15.30 36.77
N SER A 59 41.42 -16.42 37.38
CA SER A 59 40.16 -17.14 37.13
C SER A 59 38.91 -16.27 37.24
N ASP A 60 38.98 -15.24 38.08
CA ASP A 60 37.82 -14.43 38.48
C ASP A 60 37.66 -13.17 37.61
N ILE A 61 38.55 -12.95 36.63
CA ILE A 61 38.60 -11.68 35.88
C ILE A 61 37.40 -11.56 34.93
N GLU A 62 37.00 -12.66 34.31
CA GLU A 62 35.87 -12.70 33.39
C GLU A 62 34.57 -12.41 34.14
N GLU A 63 34.36 -13.06 35.29
CA GLU A 63 33.20 -12.83 36.14
C GLU A 63 33.10 -11.37 36.61
N LYS A 64 34.22 -10.79 37.09
CA LYS A 64 34.25 -9.38 37.52
C LYS A 64 34.02 -8.39 36.40
N VAL A 65 34.56 -8.64 35.20
CA VAL A 65 34.36 -7.76 34.04
C VAL A 65 32.91 -7.84 33.56
N MET A 66 32.36 -9.05 33.44
CA MET A 66 30.98 -9.25 32.98
C MET A 66 29.95 -8.69 33.96
N ALA A 67 30.20 -8.82 35.27
CA ALA A 67 29.37 -8.19 36.30
C ALA A 67 29.31 -6.66 36.14
N ASN A 68 30.44 -6.01 35.84
CA ASN A 68 30.49 -4.56 35.66
C ASN A 68 29.88 -4.08 34.33
N LEU A 69 29.94 -4.88 33.27
CA LEU A 69 29.33 -4.55 31.98
C LEU A 69 27.80 -4.62 32.03
N GLY A 70 27.23 -5.55 32.81
CA GLY A 70 25.77 -5.70 32.97
C GLY A 70 25.05 -4.47 33.54
N PHE A 71 25.75 -3.59 34.26
CA PHE A 71 25.18 -2.35 34.80
C PHE A 71 25.05 -1.22 33.77
N ARG A 72 25.72 -1.30 32.62
CA ARG A 72 25.57 -0.33 31.53
C ARG A 72 24.40 -0.72 30.62
N LYS A 73 23.24 -1.00 31.21
CA LYS A 73 22.02 -1.32 30.48
C LYS A 73 21.61 -0.10 29.63
N HIS A 74 21.34 -0.40 28.37
CA HIS A 74 21.25 0.52 27.25
C HIS A 74 20.40 1.78 27.47
N LYS A 75 20.99 2.94 27.17
CA LYS A 75 20.30 4.24 26.96
C LYS A 75 19.42 4.28 25.69
N ARG A 76 18.93 3.12 25.19
CA ARG A 76 18.16 3.01 23.94
C ARG A 76 16.66 3.27 24.14
N ASP A 77 16.17 3.28 25.37
CA ASP A 77 14.72 3.39 25.64
C ASP A 77 14.16 4.81 25.39
N PHE A 78 15.02 5.82 25.21
CA PHE A 78 14.59 7.21 25.06
C PHE A 78 14.05 7.55 23.65
N LEU A 79 14.46 6.82 22.60
CA LEU A 79 14.04 7.10 21.22
C LEU A 79 12.81 6.31 20.77
N LEU A 80 12.49 5.22 21.46
CA LEU A 80 11.36 4.36 21.15
C LEU A 80 10.00 5.09 21.09
N PRO A 81 9.62 5.94 22.08
CA PRO A 81 8.33 6.61 22.05
C PRO A 81 8.23 7.65 20.94
N TYR A 82 9.34 8.27 20.54
CA TYR A 82 9.36 9.25 19.46
C TYR A 82 9.10 8.60 18.10
N VAL A 83 9.66 7.42 17.85
CA VAL A 83 9.44 6.68 16.59
C VAL A 83 8.02 6.12 16.53
N ILE A 84 7.53 5.54 17.63
CA ILE A 84 6.18 4.93 17.67
C ILE A 84 5.09 5.99 17.47
N PHE A 85 5.20 7.14 18.15
CA PHE A 85 4.20 8.19 18.05
C PHE A 85 4.08 8.74 16.62
N ASN A 86 5.21 9.02 15.96
CA ASN A 86 5.22 9.52 14.58
C ASN A 86 4.62 8.50 13.60
N LEU A 87 4.85 7.21 13.81
CA LEU A 87 4.29 6.16 12.96
C LEU A 87 2.76 6.10 13.08
N ILE A 88 2.22 6.21 14.29
CA ILE A 88 0.76 6.24 14.52
C ILE A 88 0.12 7.45 13.83
N VAL A 89 0.72 8.64 13.98
CA VAL A 89 0.23 9.87 13.33
C VAL A 89 0.25 9.72 11.81
N PHE A 90 1.34 9.19 11.25
CA PHE A 90 1.47 8.96 9.82
C PHE A 90 0.40 8.00 9.28
N VAL A 91 0.17 6.88 9.96
CA VAL A 91 -0.87 5.91 9.61
C VAL A 91 -2.26 6.57 9.63
N GLY A 92 -2.55 7.41 10.62
CA GLY A 92 -3.82 8.14 10.70
C GLY A 92 -4.03 9.10 9.53
N ILE A 93 -2.99 9.85 9.13
CA ILE A 93 -3.06 10.76 7.98
C ILE A 93 -3.32 9.99 6.69
N VAL A 94 -2.58 8.90 6.46
CA VAL A 94 -2.72 8.06 5.27
C VAL A 94 -4.12 7.43 5.20
N ALA A 95 -4.62 6.90 6.31
CA ALA A 95 -5.95 6.31 6.39
C ALA A 95 -7.04 7.35 6.07
N THR A 96 -6.94 8.55 6.64
CA THR A 96 -7.91 9.64 6.41
C THR A 96 -7.89 10.11 4.95
N TRP A 97 -6.69 10.19 4.35
CA TRP A 97 -6.55 10.59 2.95
C TRP A 97 -7.15 9.55 1.99
N LEU A 98 -6.89 8.25 2.25
CA LEU A 98 -7.48 7.14 1.50
C LEU A 98 -9.01 7.13 1.61
N ASP A 99 -9.56 7.28 2.82
CA ASP A 99 -11.01 7.32 3.03
C ASP A 99 -11.65 8.45 2.24
N ASN A 100 -11.05 9.65 2.27
CA ASN A 100 -11.56 10.79 1.51
C ASN A 100 -11.49 10.57 -0.01
N LEU A 101 -10.41 9.96 -0.51
CA LEU A 101 -10.28 9.61 -1.93
C LEU A 101 -11.34 8.60 -2.37
N PHE A 102 -11.51 7.52 -1.62
CA PHE A 102 -12.50 6.51 -1.94
C PHE A 102 -13.91 7.08 -1.85
N ARG A 103 -14.21 7.84 -0.80
CA ARG A 103 -15.53 8.44 -0.62
C ARG A 103 -15.85 9.42 -1.74
N ILE A 104 -14.95 10.33 -2.12
CA ILE A 104 -15.22 11.27 -3.21
C ILE A 104 -15.30 10.55 -4.57
N GLY A 105 -14.33 9.67 -4.86
CA GLY A 105 -14.22 8.99 -6.16
C GLY A 105 -15.36 8.01 -6.42
N ILE A 106 -15.67 7.16 -5.43
CA ILE A 106 -16.74 6.16 -5.54
C ILE A 106 -18.11 6.85 -5.64
N TYR A 107 -18.39 7.88 -4.83
CA TYR A 107 -19.66 8.59 -4.92
C TYR A 107 -19.84 9.32 -6.25
N ALA A 108 -18.80 9.98 -6.76
CA ALA A 108 -18.87 10.66 -8.06
C ALA A 108 -19.15 9.65 -9.19
N PHE A 109 -18.41 8.53 -9.19
CA PHE A 109 -18.58 7.47 -10.17
C PHE A 109 -19.99 6.84 -10.12
N LEU A 110 -20.43 6.40 -8.93
CA LEU A 110 -21.77 5.83 -8.74
C LEU A 110 -22.85 6.81 -9.17
N ARG A 111 -22.75 8.08 -8.78
CA ARG A 111 -23.74 9.11 -9.15
C ARG A 111 -23.83 9.27 -10.66
N GLU A 112 -22.70 9.32 -11.35
CA GLU A 112 -22.68 9.46 -12.81
C GLU A 112 -23.27 8.24 -13.52
N THR A 113 -22.90 7.02 -13.08
CA THR A 113 -23.44 5.77 -13.62
C THR A 113 -24.95 5.65 -13.37
N PHE A 114 -25.41 5.94 -12.15
CA PHE A 114 -26.84 5.93 -11.82
C PHE A 114 -27.62 6.94 -12.64
N ASN A 115 -27.11 8.17 -12.79
CA ASN A 115 -27.78 9.18 -13.61
C ASN A 115 -27.91 8.73 -15.07
N LYS A 116 -26.85 8.15 -15.66
CA LYS A 116 -26.90 7.61 -17.02
C LYS A 116 -27.91 6.46 -17.14
N ALA A 117 -27.94 5.55 -16.17
CA ALA A 117 -28.88 4.44 -16.14
C ALA A 117 -30.35 4.93 -16.02
N VAL A 118 -30.61 5.90 -15.16
CA VAL A 118 -31.95 6.51 -14.99
C VAL A 118 -32.39 7.21 -16.27
N VAL A 119 -31.50 7.96 -16.93
CA VAL A 119 -31.81 8.60 -18.22
C VAL A 119 -32.13 7.55 -19.29
N ALA A 120 -31.33 6.49 -19.38
CA ALA A 120 -31.57 5.40 -20.33
C ALA A 120 -32.92 4.70 -20.06
N TYR A 121 -33.25 4.43 -18.80
CA TYR A 121 -34.52 3.84 -18.39
C TYR A 121 -35.72 4.74 -18.71
N ASN A 122 -35.65 6.03 -18.39
CA ASN A 122 -36.72 6.97 -18.71
C ASN A 122 -36.92 7.11 -20.22
N THR A 123 -35.83 7.06 -20.98
CA THR A 123 -35.88 7.09 -22.44
C THR A 123 -36.53 5.83 -23.00
N SER A 124 -36.13 4.64 -22.52
CA SER A 124 -36.73 3.37 -22.97
C SER A 124 -38.21 3.26 -22.57
N ALA A 125 -38.58 3.72 -21.37
CA ALA A 125 -39.97 3.79 -20.93
C ALA A 125 -40.79 4.70 -21.85
N THR A 126 -40.25 5.86 -22.23
CA THR A 126 -40.92 6.79 -23.16
C THR A 126 -41.09 6.20 -24.56
N VAL A 127 -40.07 5.48 -25.06
CA VAL A 127 -40.17 4.75 -26.34
C VAL A 127 -41.24 3.67 -26.27
N LEU A 128 -41.29 2.90 -25.17
CA LEU A 128 -42.26 1.84 -24.99
C LEU A 128 -43.70 2.38 -24.92
N THR A 129 -43.94 3.46 -24.18
CA THR A 129 -45.28 4.08 -24.11
C THR A 129 -45.70 4.67 -25.44
N THR A 130 -44.77 5.28 -26.18
CA THR A 130 -45.03 5.79 -27.54
C THR A 130 -45.38 4.65 -28.50
N PHE A 131 -44.64 3.54 -28.42
CA PHE A 131 -44.88 2.34 -29.22
C PHE A 131 -46.24 1.70 -28.88
N GLN A 132 -46.56 1.57 -27.60
CA GLN A 132 -47.87 1.06 -27.15
C GLN A 132 -49.01 1.95 -27.66
N ASN A 133 -48.87 3.27 -27.59
CA ASN A 133 -49.86 4.21 -28.12
C ASN A 133 -50.03 4.07 -29.63
N PHE A 134 -48.93 3.94 -30.37
CA PHE A 134 -48.96 3.68 -31.80
C PHE A 134 -49.71 2.38 -32.13
N PHE A 135 -49.36 1.28 -31.46
CA PHE A 135 -50.04 0.00 -31.64
C PHE A 135 -51.53 0.05 -31.29
N ASN A 136 -51.90 0.78 -30.24
CA ASN A 136 -53.29 0.89 -29.85
C ASN A 136 -54.11 1.70 -30.88
N ILE A 137 -53.55 2.80 -31.38
CA ILE A 137 -54.22 3.70 -32.33
C ILE A 137 -54.35 3.07 -33.72
N TYR A 138 -53.28 2.47 -34.24
CA TYR A 138 -53.26 1.95 -35.62
C TYR A 138 -53.64 0.47 -35.72
N PHE A 139 -53.21 -0.31 -34.72
CA PHE A 139 -53.49 -1.73 -34.49
C PHE A 139 -54.91 -2.00 -34.02
N ILE A 140 -55.05 -1.81 -32.72
CA ILE A 140 -56.13 -2.39 -31.93
C ILE A 140 -57.47 -1.71 -32.26
N LYS A 141 -57.50 -0.37 -32.27
CA LYS A 141 -58.74 0.39 -32.52
C LYS A 141 -59.37 0.09 -33.89
N PRO A 142 -58.62 0.07 -35.01
CA PRO A 142 -59.18 -0.25 -36.31
C PRO A 142 -59.64 -1.71 -36.40
N THR A 143 -58.86 -2.68 -35.88
CA THR A 143 -59.27 -4.10 -35.91
C THR A 143 -60.55 -4.35 -35.13
N ILE A 144 -60.70 -3.76 -33.94
CA ILE A 144 -61.94 -3.85 -33.15
C ILE A 144 -63.11 -3.18 -33.90
N SER A 145 -62.88 -2.01 -34.49
CA SER A 145 -63.92 -1.31 -35.28
C SER A 145 -64.40 -2.13 -36.48
N ILE A 146 -63.46 -2.73 -37.23
CA ILE A 146 -63.77 -3.60 -38.36
C ILE A 146 -64.53 -4.86 -37.89
N ALA A 147 -64.10 -5.47 -36.80
CA ALA A 147 -64.78 -6.64 -36.23
C ALA A 147 -66.22 -6.33 -35.77
N LEU A 148 -66.44 -5.16 -35.16
CA LEU A 148 -67.78 -4.71 -34.77
C LEU A 148 -68.68 -4.46 -35.99
N ILE A 149 -68.18 -3.78 -37.02
CA ILE A 149 -68.93 -3.54 -38.27
C ILE A 149 -69.26 -4.86 -38.96
N GLY A 150 -68.29 -5.77 -39.08
CA GLY A 150 -68.50 -7.10 -39.66
C GLY A 150 -69.51 -7.93 -38.87
N GLY A 151 -69.45 -7.88 -37.53
CA GLY A 151 -70.41 -8.53 -36.65
C GLY A 151 -71.83 -7.98 -36.79
N LEU A 152 -71.99 -6.67 -36.92
CA LEU A 152 -73.29 -6.03 -37.16
C LEU A 152 -73.88 -6.44 -38.51
N ILE A 153 -73.06 -6.43 -39.58
CA ILE A 153 -73.50 -6.87 -40.91
C ILE A 153 -73.95 -8.33 -40.86
N TYR A 154 -73.17 -9.20 -40.20
CA TYR A 154 -73.51 -10.61 -40.05
C TYR A 154 -74.83 -10.80 -39.27
N ALA A 155 -75.03 -10.06 -38.18
CA ALA A 155 -76.27 -10.11 -37.40
C ALA A 155 -77.49 -9.69 -38.22
N ILE A 156 -77.38 -8.60 -39.00
CA ILE A 156 -78.46 -8.14 -39.89
C ILE A 156 -78.78 -9.18 -40.95
N LEU A 157 -77.76 -9.74 -41.62
CA LEU A 157 -77.94 -10.80 -42.62
C LEU A 157 -78.59 -12.05 -42.01
N SER A 158 -78.20 -12.43 -40.80
CA SER A 158 -78.80 -13.54 -40.06
C SER A 158 -80.28 -13.29 -39.79
N ILE A 159 -80.65 -12.10 -39.30
CA ILE A 159 -82.04 -11.69 -39.07
C ILE A 159 -82.85 -11.74 -40.38
N ILE A 160 -82.34 -11.17 -41.47
CA ILE A 160 -83.01 -11.20 -42.79
C ILE A 160 -83.23 -12.65 -43.24
N SER A 161 -82.22 -13.51 -43.10
CA SER A 161 -82.32 -14.92 -43.49
C SER A 161 -83.40 -15.66 -42.68
N ALA A 162 -83.52 -15.37 -41.38
CA ALA A 162 -84.55 -15.92 -40.52
C ALA A 162 -85.96 -15.45 -40.93
N PHE A 163 -86.13 -14.16 -41.23
CA PHE A 163 -87.39 -13.61 -41.75
C PHE A 163 -87.79 -14.21 -43.09
N GLN A 164 -86.85 -14.38 -44.02
CA GLN A 164 -87.12 -15.04 -45.30
C GLN A 164 -87.57 -16.50 -45.10
N LYS A 165 -86.94 -17.22 -44.15
CA LYS A 165 -87.33 -18.59 -43.81
C LYS A 165 -88.74 -18.66 -43.23
N MET A 166 -89.10 -17.71 -42.36
CA MET A 166 -90.47 -17.57 -41.84
C MET A 166 -91.48 -17.27 -42.95
N ARG A 167 -91.18 -16.31 -43.84
CA ARG A 167 -92.07 -15.95 -44.97
C ARG A 167 -92.33 -17.14 -45.90
N ARG A 168 -91.30 -17.95 -46.20
CA ARG A 168 -91.47 -19.17 -47.00
C ARG A 168 -92.43 -20.17 -46.35
N LYS A 169 -92.35 -20.36 -45.03
CA LYS A 169 -93.26 -21.25 -44.29
C LYS A 169 -94.71 -20.77 -44.30
N TYR A 170 -94.94 -19.46 -44.19
CA TYR A 170 -96.29 -18.90 -44.25
C TYR A 170 -96.90 -18.95 -45.66
N ALA A 171 -96.08 -18.75 -46.70
CA ALA A 171 -96.53 -18.82 -48.09
C ALA A 171 -96.88 -20.24 -48.56
N SER A 172 -96.32 -21.30 -47.93
CA SER A 172 -96.67 -22.70 -48.23
C SER A 172 -97.85 -23.24 -47.43
N ALA A 173 -98.39 -22.46 -46.48
CA ALA A 173 -99.49 -22.85 -45.61
C ALA A 173 -100.83 -22.20 -46.00
N ARG A 174 -100.86 -21.47 -47.12
CA ARG A 174 -102.05 -20.86 -47.73
C ARG A 174 -102.20 -21.39 -49.14
#